data_AF-A0AAD9MQZ8-F1
#
_entry.id   AF-A0AAD9MQZ8-F1
#
_cell.length_a   1.000
_cell.length_b   1.000
_cell.length_c   1.000
_cell.angle_alpha   90.00
_cell.angle_beta   90.00
_cell.angle_gamma   90.00
#
_symmetry.space_group_name_H-M   'P 1'
#
loop_
_entity.id
_entity.type
_entity.pdbx_description
1 polymer ?
#
loop_
_entity_poly.entity_id
_entity_poly.type
_entity_poly.pdbx_seq_one_letter_code
_entity_poly.pdbx_strand_id
1 'polypeptide(L)'
;MVVEYFHESLVLLRRLMCWTMEDILYVKRNANEYEEKDKHIEPRLVENFRRHNVPDYVLYYHYNRTLWRKIAAAGDGFWPEVRHFDGVIDSIARFCQASIANATLLIPKSQWNDAVTLHGWYCEKMSKRIYDDLTDIYEAMPGQVIKKPPYVPGC
;
A
#
# COMPACT_ATOMS: atom_id res chain seq x y z
N MET A 1 -3.99 -6.67 6.89
CA MET A 1 -3.22 -6.56 5.62
C MET A 1 -2.38 -7.82 5.46
N VAL A 2 -2.17 -8.27 4.23
CA VAL A 2 -1.27 -9.38 3.89
C VAL A 2 -0.38 -8.91 2.75
N VAL A 3 0.93 -9.05 2.89
CA VAL A 3 1.91 -8.42 1.97
C VAL A 3 1.90 -9.08 0.60
N GLU A 4 1.60 -10.38 0.54
CA GLU A 4 1.45 -11.14 -0.71
C GLU A 4 0.25 -10.67 -1.54
N TYR A 5 -0.69 -9.98 -0.90
CA TYR A 5 -1.89 -9.37 -1.50
C TYR A 5 -1.93 -7.88 -1.15
N PHE A 6 -0.80 -7.20 -1.33
CA PHE A 6 -0.59 -5.82 -0.89
C PHE A 6 -1.61 -4.86 -1.53
N HIS A 7 -1.80 -4.97 -2.85
CA HIS A 7 -2.67 -4.08 -3.61
C HIS A 7 -4.14 -4.32 -3.24
N GLU A 8 -4.58 -5.58 -3.14
CA GLU A 8 -5.91 -5.96 -2.68
C GLU A 8 -6.16 -5.50 -1.23
N SER A 9 -5.15 -5.64 -0.37
CA SER A 9 -5.23 -5.17 1.01
C SER A 9 -5.40 -3.65 1.09
N LEU A 10 -4.70 -2.88 0.25
CA LEU A 10 -4.81 -1.42 0.21
C LEU A 10 -6.14 -0.95 -0.34
N VAL A 11 -6.61 -1.53 -1.45
CA VAL A 11 -7.92 -1.19 -2.01
C VAL A 11 -9.04 -1.52 -1.03
N LEU A 12 -8.96 -2.68 -0.36
CA LEU A 12 -9.92 -3.02 0.69
C LEU A 12 -9.84 -2.04 1.87
N LEU A 13 -8.64 -1.68 2.32
CA LEU A 13 -8.44 -0.71 3.40
C LEU A 13 -9.03 0.65 3.03
N ARG A 14 -8.78 1.13 1.79
CA ARG A 14 -9.33 2.38 1.26
C ARG A 14 -10.85 2.42 1.40
N ARG A 15 -11.54 1.37 0.93
CA ARG A 15 -13.00 1.25 1.04
C ARG A 15 -13.45 1.26 2.51
N LEU A 16 -12.82 0.47 3.37
CA LEU A 16 -13.18 0.37 4.79
C LEU A 16 -12.97 1.69 5.57
N MET A 17 -12.03 2.52 5.13
CA MET A 17 -11.68 3.79 5.77
C MET A 17 -12.29 5.01 5.09
N CYS A 18 -13.07 4.81 4.01
CA CYS A 18 -13.59 5.89 3.17
C CYS A 18 -12.50 6.83 2.64
N TRP A 19 -11.33 6.27 2.33
CA TRP A 19 -10.21 7.05 1.79
C TRP A 19 -10.36 7.29 0.30
N THR A 20 -9.78 8.39 -0.17
CA THR A 20 -9.60 8.64 -1.59
C THR A 20 -8.52 7.71 -2.15
N MET A 21 -8.43 7.59 -3.47
CA MET A 21 -7.34 6.82 -4.07
C MET A 21 -5.98 7.48 -3.82
N GLU A 22 -5.94 8.81 -3.69
CA GLU A 22 -4.73 9.59 -3.39
C GLU A 22 -4.07 9.16 -2.07
N ASP A 23 -4.88 8.85 -1.06
CA ASP A 23 -4.42 8.45 0.29
C ASP A 23 -3.66 7.12 0.31
N ILE A 24 -3.82 6.29 -0.72
CA ILE A 24 -3.19 4.98 -0.83
C ILE A 24 -2.13 4.91 -1.95
N LEU A 25 -1.80 6.04 -2.59
CA LEU A 25 -0.75 6.08 -3.60
C LEU A 25 0.63 5.98 -2.94
N TYR A 26 1.52 5.25 -3.58
CA TYR A 26 2.91 5.10 -3.12
C TYR A 26 3.88 4.92 -4.28
N VAL A 27 5.15 5.15 -4.00
CA VAL A 27 6.25 4.83 -4.92
C VAL A 27 6.88 3.52 -4.49
N LYS A 28 6.83 2.50 -5.36
CA LYS A 28 7.44 1.19 -5.09
C LYS A 28 8.97 1.32 -5.04
N ARG A 29 9.56 1.16 -3.85
CA ARG A 29 11.03 1.19 -3.62
C ARG A 29 11.56 -0.01 -2.84
N ASN A 30 10.80 -0.56 -1.90
CA ASN A 30 11.20 -1.71 -1.07
C ASN A 30 10.91 -3.07 -1.72
N ALA A 31 10.79 -3.11 -3.04
CA ALA A 31 10.59 -4.34 -3.79
C ALA A 31 11.95 -4.92 -4.20
N ASN A 32 12.77 -5.26 -3.23
CA ASN A 32 14.01 -5.97 -3.52
C ASN A 32 13.64 -7.38 -4.01
N GLU A 33 13.88 -7.65 -5.28
CA GLU A 33 14.23 -8.99 -5.74
C GLU A 33 15.63 -9.24 -5.19
N TYR A 34 15.73 -10.11 -4.21
CA TYR A 34 17.01 -10.60 -3.71
C TYR A 34 17.11 -12.06 -4.10
N GLU A 35 18.30 -12.50 -4.53
CA GLU A 35 18.55 -13.82 -5.10
C GLU A 35 18.08 -14.96 -4.17
N GLU A 36 18.01 -14.71 -2.86
CA GLU A 36 17.53 -15.67 -1.87
C GLU A 36 16.00 -15.92 -1.90
N LYS A 37 15.19 -15.08 -2.55
CA LYS A 37 13.73 -15.31 -2.65
C LYS A 37 13.39 -16.61 -3.39
N ASP A 38 14.17 -16.94 -4.41
CA ASP A 38 13.93 -18.10 -5.28
C ASP A 38 14.81 -19.31 -4.92
N LYS A 39 15.61 -19.22 -3.86
CA LYS A 39 16.44 -20.34 -3.40
C LYS A 39 15.54 -21.43 -2.83
N HIS A 40 15.81 -22.68 -3.23
CA HIS A 40 15.13 -23.84 -2.67
C HIS A 40 15.42 -23.92 -1.16
N ILE A 41 14.37 -23.86 -0.34
CA ILE A 41 14.45 -24.04 1.11
C ILE A 41 14.05 -25.47 1.43
N GLU A 42 14.95 -26.20 2.08
CA GLU A 42 14.69 -27.57 2.53
C GLU A 42 13.40 -27.66 3.36
N PRO A 43 12.46 -28.59 3.06
CA PRO A 43 11.18 -28.69 3.75
C PRO A 43 11.31 -28.83 5.28
N ARG A 44 12.37 -29.50 5.73
CA ARG A 44 12.69 -29.65 7.16
C ARG A 44 12.96 -28.30 7.84
N LEU A 45 13.60 -27.37 7.16
CA LEU A 45 13.89 -26.04 7.69
C LEU A 45 12.61 -25.21 7.82
N VAL A 46 11.71 -25.31 6.83
CA VAL A 46 10.38 -24.67 6.86
C VAL A 46 9.55 -25.19 8.03
N GLU A 47 9.51 -26.51 8.22
CA GLU A 47 8.78 -27.13 9.32
C GLU A 47 9.36 -26.74 10.69
N ASN A 48 10.70 -26.72 10.81
CA ASN A 48 11.35 -26.21 12.02
C ASN A 48 10.99 -24.75 12.28
N PHE A 49 11.06 -23.88 11.28
CA PHE A 49 10.69 -22.47 11.42
C PHE A 49 9.22 -22.32 11.86
N ARG A 50 8.32 -23.10 11.29
CA ARG A 50 6.89 -23.10 11.65
C ARG A 50 6.66 -23.51 13.11
N ARG A 51 7.39 -24.51 13.60
CA ARG A 51 7.31 -24.94 15.01
C ARG A 51 7.79 -23.88 16.00
N HIS A 52 8.75 -23.05 15.60
CA HIS A 52 9.29 -22.00 16.47
C HIS A 52 8.53 -20.67 16.36
N ASN A 53 7.78 -20.44 15.26
CA ASN A 53 7.06 -19.18 15.01
C ASN A 53 5.54 -19.36 14.96
N VAL A 54 5.00 -20.30 15.76
CA VAL A 54 3.56 -20.59 15.81
C VAL A 54 2.68 -19.33 15.93
N PRO A 55 2.99 -18.32 16.78
CA PRO A 55 2.15 -17.12 16.89
C PRO A 55 1.98 -16.36 15.57
N ASP A 56 3.06 -16.18 14.82
CA ASP A 56 3.03 -15.44 13.55
C ASP A 56 2.22 -16.20 12.49
N TYR A 57 2.33 -17.52 12.44
CA TYR A 57 1.51 -18.35 11.55
C TYR A 57 0.01 -18.25 11.90
N VAL A 58 -0.34 -18.27 13.19
CA VAL A 58 -1.73 -18.12 13.63
C VAL A 58 -2.29 -16.76 13.23
N LEU A 59 -1.53 -15.69 13.46
CA LEU A 59 -1.90 -14.33 13.04
C LEU A 59 -2.07 -14.24 11.53
N TYR A 60 -1.09 -14.75 10.77
CA TYR A 60 -1.14 -14.77 9.32
C TYR A 60 -2.40 -15.47 8.81
N TYR A 61 -2.69 -16.69 9.27
CA TYR A 61 -3.88 -17.43 8.83
C TYR A 61 -5.18 -16.72 9.19
N HIS A 62 -5.24 -16.09 10.36
CA HIS A 62 -6.41 -15.32 10.76
C HIS A 62 -6.65 -14.14 9.79
N TYR A 63 -5.64 -13.31 9.55
CA TYR A 63 -5.78 -12.13 8.71
C TYR A 63 -5.93 -12.45 7.23
N ASN A 64 -5.24 -13.46 6.71
CA ASN A 64 -5.40 -13.93 5.34
C ASN A 64 -6.83 -14.42 5.10
N ARG A 65 -7.38 -15.24 6.00
CA ARG A 65 -8.79 -15.67 5.91
C ARG A 65 -9.77 -14.50 6.03
N THR A 66 -9.50 -13.54 6.92
CA THR A 66 -10.33 -12.34 7.08
C THR A 66 -10.29 -11.45 5.85
N LEU A 67 -9.13 -11.30 5.20
CA LEU A 67 -8.96 -10.58 3.94
C LEU A 67 -9.87 -11.18 2.86
N TRP A 68 -9.75 -12.48 2.60
CA TRP A 68 -10.55 -13.13 1.55
C TRP A 68 -12.05 -13.07 1.79
N ARG A 69 -12.50 -13.21 3.05
CA ARG A 69 -13.92 -13.03 3.39
C ARG A 69 -14.41 -11.62 3.08
N LYS A 70 -13.61 -10.60 3.41
CA LYS A 70 -13.96 -9.20 3.15
C LYS A 70 -13.93 -8.87 1.66
N ILE A 71 -12.96 -9.39 0.90
CA ILE A 71 -12.90 -9.25 -0.56
C ILE A 71 -14.13 -9.90 -1.20
N ALA A 72 -14.49 -11.12 -0.79
CA ALA A 72 -15.68 -11.80 -1.31
C ALA A 72 -16.98 -11.02 -1.06
N ALA A 73 -17.04 -10.23 0.01
CA ALA A 73 -18.18 -9.36 0.34
C ALA A 73 -18.11 -7.96 -0.30
N ALA A 74 -17.01 -7.59 -0.95
CA ALA A 74 -16.79 -6.24 -1.50
C ALA A 74 -17.50 -6.00 -2.85
N GLY A 75 -18.12 -7.02 -3.43
CA GLY A 75 -18.89 -6.94 -4.68
C GLY A 75 -18.05 -6.89 -5.95
N ASP A 76 -18.72 -6.95 -7.10
CA ASP A 76 -18.11 -7.16 -8.42
C ASP A 76 -17.15 -6.04 -8.86
N GLY A 77 -17.31 -4.84 -8.30
CA GLY A 77 -16.46 -3.68 -8.60
C GLY A 77 -15.06 -3.76 -7.98
N PHE A 78 -14.79 -4.69 -7.06
CA PHE A 78 -13.51 -4.77 -6.34
C PHE A 78 -12.32 -5.09 -7.25
N TRP A 79 -12.40 -6.15 -8.04
CA TRP A 79 -11.29 -6.55 -8.92
C TRP A 79 -11.01 -5.57 -10.06
N PRO A 80 -12.03 -4.98 -10.72
CA PRO A 80 -11.83 -3.84 -11.61
C PRO A 80 -11.10 -2.66 -10.94
N GLU A 81 -11.44 -2.33 -9.69
CA GLU A 81 -10.76 -1.28 -8.93
C GLU A 81 -9.30 -1.61 -8.67
N VAL A 82 -8.99 -2.84 -8.25
CA VAL A 82 -7.62 -3.30 -8.02
C VAL A 82 -6.80 -3.15 -9.31
N ARG A 83 -7.32 -3.60 -10.46
CA ARG A 83 -6.61 -3.44 -11.75
C ARG A 83 -6.37 -1.98 -12.12
N HIS A 84 -7.32 -1.11 -11.84
CA HIS A 84 -7.15 0.33 -12.06
C HIS A 84 -6.06 0.89 -11.14
N PHE A 85 -6.11 0.54 -9.85
CA PHE A 85 -5.09 0.91 -8.89
C PHE A 85 -3.69 0.45 -9.31
N ASP A 86 -3.55 -0.79 -9.79
CA ASP A 86 -2.29 -1.33 -10.32
C ASP A 86 -1.74 -0.45 -11.45
N GLY A 87 -2.59 -0.11 -12.43
CA GLY A 87 -2.20 0.75 -13.55
C GLY A 87 -1.80 2.17 -13.13
N VAL A 88 -2.43 2.71 -12.08
CA VAL A 88 -2.04 3.99 -11.48
C VAL A 88 -0.66 3.87 -10.83
N ILE A 89 -0.43 2.85 -9.99
CA ILE A 89 0.86 2.61 -9.34
C ILE A 89 1.98 2.41 -10.38
N ASP A 90 1.73 1.69 -11.47
CA ASP A 90 2.69 1.51 -12.56
C ASP A 90 3.01 2.82 -13.31
N SER A 91 2.02 3.69 -13.44
CA SER A 91 2.21 5.02 -14.02
C SER A 91 3.07 5.90 -13.13
N ILE A 92 2.82 5.86 -11.81
CA ILE A 92 3.63 6.56 -10.81
C ILE A 92 5.05 6.01 -10.79
N ALA A 93 5.23 4.69 -10.83
CA ALA A 93 6.53 4.06 -10.82
C ALA A 93 7.38 4.51 -12.03
N ARG A 94 6.80 4.53 -13.24
CA ARG A 94 7.46 5.02 -14.45
C ARG A 94 7.80 6.51 -14.36
N PHE A 95 6.85 7.32 -13.89
CA PHE A 95 7.08 8.75 -13.67
C PHE A 95 8.24 8.99 -12.69
N CYS A 96 8.26 8.30 -11.55
CA CYS A 96 9.29 8.44 -10.52
C CYS A 96 10.61 7.73 -10.83
N GLN A 97 10.71 6.95 -11.91
CA GLN A 97 11.98 6.46 -12.47
C GLN A 97 12.57 7.45 -13.47
N ALA A 98 11.73 8.08 -14.28
CA ALA A 98 12.15 9.06 -15.28
C ALA A 98 12.29 10.49 -14.72
N SER A 99 11.87 10.73 -13.47
CA SER A 99 11.54 12.07 -12.98
C SER A 99 12.72 13.05 -12.98
N ILE A 100 12.42 14.21 -13.55
CA ILE A 100 13.19 15.47 -13.50
C ILE A 100 12.34 16.43 -12.64
N ALA A 101 12.97 17.29 -11.83
CA ALA A 101 12.29 18.09 -10.79
C ALA A 101 11.01 18.86 -11.22
N ASN A 102 10.88 19.21 -12.51
CA ASN A 102 9.77 20.02 -13.04
C ASN A 102 8.69 19.21 -13.82
N ALA A 103 8.79 17.88 -13.88
CA ALA A 103 7.81 17.06 -14.58
C ALA A 103 6.49 16.93 -13.79
N THR A 104 5.38 16.68 -14.48
CA THR A 104 4.07 16.39 -13.89
C THR A 104 3.44 15.15 -14.52
N LEU A 105 2.70 14.39 -13.72
CA LEU A 105 1.89 13.26 -14.14
C LEU A 105 0.42 13.55 -13.78
N LEU A 106 -0.45 13.59 -14.80
CA LEU A 106 -1.89 13.64 -14.61
C LEU A 106 -2.47 12.22 -14.58
N ILE A 107 -3.05 11.83 -13.45
CA ILE A 107 -3.92 10.67 -13.35
C ILE A 107 -5.33 11.17 -13.63
N PRO A 108 -5.97 10.79 -14.75
CA PRO A 108 -7.29 11.29 -15.08
C PRO A 108 -8.36 10.77 -14.10
N LYS A 109 -9.47 11.50 -14.03
CA LYS A 109 -10.66 11.06 -13.30
C LYS A 109 -11.16 9.73 -13.87
N SER A 110 -11.56 8.83 -12.98
CA SER A 110 -12.18 7.55 -13.30
C SER A 110 -13.40 7.31 -12.41
N GLN A 111 -13.97 6.11 -12.47
CA GLN A 111 -15.02 5.70 -11.52
C GLN A 111 -14.49 5.39 -10.12
N TRP A 112 -13.17 5.27 -9.92
CA TRP A 112 -12.53 4.93 -8.63
C TRP A 112 -11.72 6.07 -8.01
N ASN A 113 -11.44 7.14 -8.76
CA ASN A 113 -10.69 8.30 -8.29
C ASN A 113 -11.09 9.58 -9.03
N ASP A 114 -10.95 10.72 -8.36
CA ASP A 114 -10.93 12.02 -9.02
C ASP A 114 -9.57 12.26 -9.71
N ALA A 115 -9.50 13.28 -10.57
CA ALA A 115 -8.26 13.59 -11.28
C ALA A 115 -7.18 14.07 -10.31
N VAL A 116 -5.99 13.48 -10.39
CA VAL A 116 -4.86 13.76 -9.49
C VAL A 116 -3.68 14.27 -10.32
N THR A 117 -3.04 15.35 -9.89
CA THR A 117 -1.80 15.83 -10.51
C THR A 117 -0.62 15.60 -9.57
N LEU A 118 0.31 14.75 -9.98
CA LEU A 118 1.53 14.46 -9.25
C LEU A 118 2.69 15.25 -9.85
N HIS A 119 3.49 15.88 -9.00
CA HIS A 119 4.67 16.66 -9.39
C HIS A 119 5.96 15.87 -9.13
N GLY A 120 7.06 16.24 -9.80
CA GLY A 120 8.35 15.58 -9.61
C GLY A 120 8.84 15.51 -8.15
N TRP A 121 8.52 16.53 -7.34
CA TRP A 121 8.85 16.55 -5.90
C TRP A 121 8.12 15.46 -5.10
N TYR A 122 6.96 14.96 -5.57
CA TYR A 122 6.25 13.86 -4.93
C TYR A 122 7.12 12.60 -4.89
N CYS A 123 7.86 12.34 -5.97
CA CYS A 123 8.78 11.21 -6.05
C CYS A 123 9.93 11.34 -5.03
N GLU A 124 10.43 12.55 -4.79
CA GLU A 124 11.48 12.80 -3.79
C GLU A 124 10.93 12.55 -2.38
N LYS A 125 9.79 13.15 -2.04
CA LYS A 125 9.16 13.02 -0.72
C LYS A 125 8.84 11.57 -0.39
N MET A 126 8.24 10.84 -1.32
CA MET A 126 7.93 9.41 -1.15
C MET A 126 9.15 8.50 -1.21
N SER A 127 10.33 9.01 -1.57
CA SER A 127 11.60 8.26 -1.58
C SER A 127 12.46 8.51 -0.33
N LYS A 128 12.07 9.44 0.56
CA LYS A 128 12.78 9.65 1.84
C LYS A 128 12.45 8.52 2.81
N ARG A 129 13.43 8.09 3.61
CA ARG A 129 13.16 7.13 4.69
C ARG A 129 12.30 7.81 5.74
N ILE A 130 11.38 7.07 6.35
CA ILE A 130 10.50 7.57 7.42
C ILE A 130 11.32 8.32 8.50
N TYR A 131 12.52 7.86 8.81
CA TYR A 131 13.40 8.49 9.79
C TYR A 131 13.86 9.92 9.42
N ASP A 132 14.09 10.18 8.13
CA ASP A 132 14.54 11.50 7.66
C ASP A 132 13.40 12.53 7.71
N ASP A 133 12.16 12.08 7.49
CA ASP A 133 10.94 12.92 7.55
C ASP A 133 10.43 13.11 8.99
N LEU A 134 10.70 12.16 9.91
CA LEU A 134 10.26 12.27 11.31
C LEU A 134 10.89 13.46 12.03
N THR A 135 12.13 13.83 11.70
CA THR A 135 12.79 15.02 12.28
C THR A 135 12.01 16.29 11.94
N ASP A 136 11.58 16.42 10.68
CA ASP A 136 10.76 17.54 10.20
C ASP A 136 9.37 17.53 10.86
N ILE A 137 8.76 16.37 11.08
CA ILE A 137 7.43 16.20 11.71
C ILE A 137 7.48 16.56 13.22
N TYR A 138 8.47 16.05 13.95
CA TYR A 138 8.62 16.33 15.39
C TYR A 138 8.90 17.82 15.65
N GLU A 139 9.62 18.50 14.76
CA GLU A 139 9.86 19.94 14.84
C GLU A 139 8.63 20.78 14.43
N ALA A 140 7.76 20.26 13.55
CA ALA A 140 6.58 20.95 13.06
C ALA A 140 5.30 20.76 13.90
N MET A 141 5.27 19.88 14.89
CA MET A 141 4.07 19.57 15.68
C MET A 141 4.18 19.96 17.17
N PRO A 142 3.91 21.22 17.55
CA PRO A 142 3.51 21.51 18.92
C PRO A 142 2.06 21.03 19.12
N GLY A 143 1.89 19.84 19.71
CA GLY A 143 0.64 19.46 20.39
C GLY A 143 -0.59 19.12 19.52
N GLN A 144 -0.43 18.67 18.27
CA GLN A 144 -1.59 18.23 17.49
C GLN A 144 -2.06 16.83 17.89
N VAL A 145 -3.31 16.75 18.37
CA VAL A 145 -4.04 15.51 18.60
C VAL A 145 -4.43 14.92 17.23
N ILE A 146 -3.93 13.72 16.91
CA ILE A 146 -4.38 12.96 15.74
C ILE A 146 -5.88 12.70 15.91
N LYS A 147 -6.71 13.43 15.16
CA LYS A 147 -8.16 13.24 15.18
C LYS A 147 -8.48 11.99 14.35
N LYS A 148 -9.14 11.01 14.98
CA LYS A 148 -9.73 9.88 14.26
C LYS A 148 -10.66 10.43 13.17
N PRO A 149 -10.51 10.05 11.90
CA PRO A 149 -11.45 10.48 10.87
C PRO A 149 -12.87 10.03 11.26
N PRO A 150 -13.89 10.84 10.95
CA PRO A 150 -15.28 10.51 11.28
C PRO A 150 -15.65 9.17 10.64
N TYR A 151 -16.35 8.33 11.41
CA TYR A 151 -16.92 7.10 10.88
C TYR A 151 -18.03 7.49 9.90
N VAL A 152 -17.86 7.14 8.63
CA VAL A 152 -18.89 7.32 7.61
C VAL A 152 -19.44 5.93 7.27
N PRO A 153 -20.68 5.60 7.69
CA PRO A 153 -21.29 4.34 7.33
C PRO A 153 -21.64 4.33 5.84
N GLY A 154 -21.05 3.40 5.08
CA GLY A 154 -21.47 3.08 3.72
C GLY A 154 -20.87 3.94 2.59
N CYS A 155 -19.68 4.51 2.76
CA CYS A 155 -18.87 4.82 1.57
C CYS A 155 -18.38 3.50 0.91
#